data_AF-A0A8K0PA94-F1
#
_entry.id   AF-A0A8K0PA94-F1
#
_cell.length_a   1.000
_cell.length_b   1.000
_cell.length_c   1.000
_cell.angle_alpha   90.00
_cell.angle_beta   90.00
_cell.angle_gamma   90.00
#
_symmetry.space_group_name_H-M   'P 1'
#
loop_
_entity.id
_entity.type
_entity.pdbx_description
1 polymer ?
#
loop_
_entity_poly.entity_id
_entity_poly.type
_entity_poly.pdbx_seq_one_letter_code
_entity_poly.pdbx_strand_id
1 'polypeptide(L)'
;MYMLTESSGLVLRFIVYTGVTDEEVGGKGHTDAVVHKLMDGKLDLGHALFMDNFYNSVNLVHKLLERNTHVTGTLRSNRKGNPIEVVSAKPKKGEVVDYYSDDGVCVLKWRDKREVLMISSEFSGRMVNLTTRRGVEVQKPECIVRYNESMGGIDHSDQMMSYYPMRKTLKWSKKMGIHILHICLVNSFHLFNKY
;
A
#
# COMPACT_ATOMS: atom_id res chain seq x y z
N MET A 1 3.76 -14.01 2.98
CA MET A 1 4.54 -13.12 3.85
C MET A 1 4.02 -11.72 3.61
N TYR A 2 3.88 -10.94 4.68
CA TYR A 2 3.52 -9.52 4.62
C TYR A 2 4.74 -8.70 5.02
N MET A 3 4.94 -7.53 4.43
CA MET A 3 6.14 -6.72 4.64
C MET A 3 5.75 -5.26 4.84
N LEU A 4 6.46 -4.58 5.73
CA LEU A 4 6.50 -3.13 5.87
C LEU A 4 7.89 -2.68 5.41
N THR A 5 7.91 -1.65 4.57
CA THR A 5 9.13 -1.11 3.97
C THR A 5 9.17 0.41 4.07
N GLU A 6 10.36 1.00 4.01
CA GLU A 6 10.49 2.40 3.62
C GLU A 6 10.13 2.57 2.14
N SER A 7 9.83 3.81 1.72
CA SER A 7 9.58 4.15 0.32
C SER A 7 10.78 3.87 -0.59
N SER A 8 12.00 3.77 -0.04
CA SER A 8 13.21 3.40 -0.78
C SER A 8 13.34 1.89 -1.04
N GLY A 9 12.44 1.07 -0.48
CA GLY A 9 12.45 -0.39 -0.61
C GLY A 9 13.16 -1.15 0.52
N LEU A 10 13.69 -0.46 1.54
CA LEU A 10 14.28 -1.10 2.72
C LEU A 10 13.19 -1.81 3.54
N VAL A 11 13.33 -3.12 3.75
CA VAL A 11 12.36 -3.89 4.54
C VAL A 11 12.59 -3.65 6.04
N LEU A 12 11.58 -3.12 6.72
CA LEU A 12 11.62 -2.78 8.14
C LEU A 12 11.09 -3.91 9.02
N ARG A 13 10.01 -4.56 8.58
CA ARG A 13 9.36 -5.66 9.31
C ARG A 13 8.66 -6.59 8.34
N PHE A 14 8.58 -7.87 8.68
CA PHE A 14 7.75 -8.82 7.95
C PHE A 14 7.05 -9.80 8.88
N ILE A 15 5.95 -10.40 8.40
CA ILE A 15 5.18 -11.44 9.09
C ILE A 15 5.03 -12.63 8.15
N VAL A 16 5.34 -13.82 8.66
CA VAL A 16 5.10 -15.09 7.94
C VAL A 16 3.71 -15.58 8.31
N TYR A 17 2.77 -15.39 7.40
CA TYR A 17 1.42 -15.94 7.55
C TYR A 17 1.43 -17.46 7.44
N THR A 18 0.91 -18.13 8.46
CA THR A 18 0.88 -19.60 8.55
C THR A 18 -0.49 -20.21 8.22
N GLY A 19 -1.46 -19.39 7.80
CA GLY A 19 -2.80 -19.84 7.42
C GLY A 19 -3.86 -19.46 8.45
N VAL A 20 -5.04 -20.07 8.36
CA VAL A 20 -6.20 -19.69 9.17
C VAL A 20 -5.97 -19.93 10.68
N THR A 21 -5.08 -20.85 11.03
CA THR A 21 -4.69 -21.19 12.40
C THR A 21 -3.64 -20.25 12.99
N ASP A 22 -3.24 -19.21 12.25
CA ASP A 22 -2.31 -18.20 12.75
C ASP A 22 -2.97 -17.41 13.90
N GLU A 23 -2.43 -17.56 15.11
CA GLU A 23 -3.04 -16.98 16.32
C GLU A 23 -2.95 -15.45 16.37
N GLU A 24 -2.00 -14.85 15.65
CA GLU A 24 -1.77 -13.41 15.70
C GLU A 24 -2.59 -12.65 14.66
N VAL A 25 -2.63 -13.17 13.43
CA VAL A 25 -3.27 -12.47 12.31
C VAL A 25 -4.34 -13.29 11.60
N GLY A 26 -4.60 -14.54 12.01
CA GLY A 26 -5.62 -15.39 11.39
C GLY A 26 -7.05 -14.93 11.63
N GLY A 27 -7.97 -15.46 10.83
CA GLY A 27 -9.42 -15.28 11.05
C GLY A 27 -10.02 -13.96 10.54
N LYS A 28 -11.13 -13.55 11.18
CA LYS A 28 -11.86 -12.33 10.79
C LYS A 28 -11.07 -11.09 11.20
N GLY A 29 -10.99 -10.10 10.30
CA GLY A 29 -10.18 -8.90 10.53
C GLY A 29 -8.69 -9.09 10.24
N HIS A 30 -8.31 -10.18 9.56
CA HIS A 30 -6.94 -10.49 9.16
C HIS A 30 -6.16 -9.29 8.61
N THR A 31 -6.77 -8.52 7.70
CA THR A 31 -6.10 -7.36 7.08
C THR A 31 -5.72 -6.30 8.10
N ASP A 32 -6.64 -5.97 9.01
CA ASP A 32 -6.45 -4.98 10.07
C ASP A 32 -5.38 -5.47 11.05
N ALA A 33 -5.43 -6.75 11.44
CA ALA A 33 -4.45 -7.36 12.33
C ALA A 33 -3.03 -7.35 11.74
N VAL A 34 -2.89 -7.69 10.45
CA VAL A 34 -1.60 -7.61 9.74
C VAL A 34 -1.06 -6.19 9.75
N VAL A 35 -1.87 -5.18 9.43
CA VAL A 35 -1.44 -3.77 9.39
C VAL A 35 -1.01 -3.30 10.77
N HIS A 36 -1.79 -3.57 11.81
CA HIS A 36 -1.42 -3.17 13.18
C HIS A 36 -0.15 -3.87 13.65
N LYS A 37 0.04 -5.16 13.37
CA LYS A 37 1.26 -5.89 13.74
C LYS A 37 2.48 -5.37 12.98
N LEU A 38 2.34 -5.06 11.70
CA LEU A 38 3.42 -4.45 10.90
C LEU A 38 3.77 -3.05 11.40
N MET A 39 2.79 -2.27 11.84
CA MET A 39 2.96 -0.91 12.34
C MET A 39 3.21 -0.79 13.85
N ASP A 40 3.30 -1.90 14.59
CA ASP A 40 3.55 -1.86 16.04
C ASP A 40 4.82 -1.06 16.39
N GLY A 41 4.73 -0.15 17.36
CA GLY A 41 5.78 0.82 17.68
C GLY A 41 6.03 1.93 16.65
N LYS A 42 5.19 2.04 15.61
CA LYS A 42 5.25 3.09 14.57
C LYS A 42 3.96 3.88 14.40
N LEU A 43 2.92 3.52 15.14
CA LEU A 43 1.69 4.30 15.22
C LEU A 43 1.91 5.54 16.09
N ASP A 44 1.05 6.54 15.93
CA ASP A 44 1.06 7.79 16.70
C ASP A 44 2.22 8.76 16.37
N LEU A 45 3.07 8.43 15.39
CA LEU A 45 4.27 9.18 15.03
C LEU A 45 4.10 10.13 13.82
N GLY A 46 2.90 10.26 13.25
CA GLY A 46 2.66 11.10 12.07
C GLY A 46 3.14 10.48 10.76
N HIS A 47 3.31 9.16 10.71
CA HIS A 47 3.75 8.49 9.49
C HIS A 47 2.66 8.44 8.41
N ALA A 48 3.09 8.48 7.15
CA ALA A 48 2.23 8.22 5.99
C ALA A 48 2.44 6.79 5.49
N LEU A 49 1.38 5.99 5.55
CA LEU A 49 1.37 4.58 5.18
C LEU A 49 0.72 4.40 3.80
N PHE A 50 1.47 3.81 2.87
CA PHE A 50 0.99 3.49 1.52
C PHE A 50 0.71 2.00 1.40
N MET A 51 -0.50 1.62 1.00
CA MET A 51 -0.92 0.22 0.98
C MET A 51 -1.70 -0.15 -0.28
N ASP A 52 -1.52 -1.40 -0.73
CA ASP A 52 -2.33 -1.98 -1.78
C ASP A 52 -3.78 -2.28 -1.31
N ASN A 53 -4.68 -2.46 -2.26
CA ASN A 53 -6.13 -2.68 -2.08
C ASN A 53 -6.50 -3.86 -1.17
N PHE A 54 -5.59 -4.82 -0.96
CA PHE A 54 -5.85 -5.94 -0.08
C PHE A 54 -5.98 -5.50 1.39
N TYR A 55 -5.32 -4.43 1.80
CA TYR A 55 -5.34 -3.97 3.20
C TYR A 55 -6.37 -2.88 3.45
N ASN A 56 -6.64 -2.02 2.45
CA ASN A 56 -7.45 -0.84 2.64
C ASN A 56 -8.94 -1.14 2.89
N SER A 57 -9.50 -0.45 3.88
CA SER A 57 -10.92 -0.30 4.14
C SER A 57 -11.18 1.05 4.82
N VAL A 58 -12.37 1.62 4.63
CA VAL A 58 -12.75 2.92 5.23
C VAL A 58 -12.57 2.89 6.75
N ASN A 59 -13.08 1.85 7.41
CA ASN A 59 -12.98 1.67 8.86
C ASN A 59 -11.52 1.58 9.37
N LEU A 60 -10.63 0.91 8.63
CA LEU A 60 -9.21 0.83 9.03
C LEU A 60 -8.53 2.19 8.91
N VAL A 61 -8.82 2.95 7.86
CA VAL A 61 -8.22 4.28 7.65
C VAL A 61 -8.63 5.25 8.76
N HIS A 62 -9.91 5.26 9.18
CA HIS A 62 -10.35 6.04 10.33
C HIS A 62 -9.56 5.72 11.60
N LYS A 63 -9.45 4.43 11.96
CA LYS A 63 -8.71 3.99 13.15
C LYS A 63 -7.22 4.36 13.12
N LEU A 64 -6.60 4.33 11.94
CA LEU A 64 -5.19 4.72 11.79
C LEU A 64 -5.03 6.25 11.87
N LEU A 65 -5.97 7.00 11.31
CA LEU A 65 -5.98 8.46 11.40
C LEU A 65 -6.16 8.94 12.85
N GLU A 66 -7.07 8.31 13.61
CA GLU A 66 -7.21 8.52 15.07
C GLU A 66 -5.90 8.29 15.84
N ARG A 67 -5.03 7.43 15.31
CA ARG A 67 -3.69 7.13 15.81
C ARG A 67 -2.57 7.88 15.08
N ASN A 68 -2.87 9.10 14.64
CA ASN A 68 -1.93 10.01 13.95
C ASN A 68 -1.08 9.29 12.89
N THR A 69 -1.72 8.43 12.10
CA THR A 69 -1.10 7.65 11.03
C THR A 69 -1.92 7.84 9.77
N HIS A 70 -1.34 8.55 8.81
CA HIS A 70 -1.99 8.83 7.53
C HIS A 70 -1.94 7.60 6.64
N VAL A 71 -2.94 7.41 5.79
CA VAL A 71 -3.02 6.29 4.87
C VAL A 71 -3.33 6.79 3.48
N THR A 72 -2.68 6.21 2.47
CA THR A 72 -3.05 6.41 1.06
C THR A 72 -2.94 5.10 0.30
N GLY A 73 -3.96 4.75 -0.48
CA GLY A 73 -3.92 3.50 -1.23
C GLY A 73 -5.07 3.29 -2.19
N THR A 74 -4.96 2.21 -2.96
CA THR A 74 -6.06 1.74 -3.80
C THR A 74 -7.14 1.07 -2.93
N LEU A 75 -8.41 1.18 -3.30
CA LEU A 75 -9.52 0.63 -2.52
C LEU A 75 -10.33 -0.36 -3.37
N ARG A 76 -10.65 -1.54 -2.82
CA ARG A 76 -11.56 -2.47 -3.52
C ARG A 76 -12.99 -1.96 -3.41
N SER A 77 -13.70 -1.96 -4.53
CA SER A 77 -15.09 -1.49 -4.62
C SER A 77 -16.05 -2.30 -3.75
N ASN A 78 -15.77 -3.58 -3.50
CA ASN A 78 -16.60 -4.48 -2.71
C ASN A 78 -16.34 -4.43 -1.20
N ARG A 79 -15.56 -3.47 -0.69
CA ARG A 79 -15.37 -3.28 0.75
C ARG A 79 -16.61 -2.69 1.39
N LYS A 80 -16.96 -3.19 2.56
CA LYS A 80 -18.03 -2.64 3.39
C LYS A 80 -17.65 -1.23 3.86
N GLY A 81 -18.61 -0.31 3.85
CA GLY A 81 -18.44 1.06 4.33
C GLY A 81 -17.95 2.05 3.27
N ASN A 82 -17.69 1.60 2.04
CA ASN A 82 -17.38 2.53 0.95
C ASN A 82 -18.60 3.41 0.61
N PRO A 83 -18.41 4.73 0.36
CA PRO A 83 -19.47 5.61 -0.10
C PRO A 83 -20.06 5.14 -1.44
N ILE A 84 -21.36 4.89 -1.48
CA ILE A 84 -22.05 4.29 -2.64
C ILE A 84 -22.01 5.26 -3.82
N GLU A 85 -22.09 6.55 -3.54
CA GLU A 85 -22.07 7.64 -4.52
C GLU A 85 -20.78 7.60 -5.33
N VAL A 86 -19.63 7.40 -4.68
CA VAL A 86 -18.32 7.30 -5.34
C VAL A 86 -18.14 5.95 -6.03
N VAL A 87 -18.54 4.85 -5.40
CA VAL A 87 -18.37 3.49 -5.96
C VAL A 87 -19.24 3.28 -7.19
N SER A 88 -20.46 3.82 -7.20
CA SER A 88 -21.40 3.69 -8.32
C SER A 88 -21.18 4.72 -9.43
N ALA A 89 -20.45 5.81 -9.14
CA ALA A 89 -20.10 6.82 -10.13
C ALA A 89 -19.38 6.22 -11.34
N LYS A 90 -19.65 6.80 -12.52
CA LYS A 90 -19.05 6.43 -13.81
C LYS A 90 -18.36 7.66 -14.40
N PRO A 91 -17.26 8.14 -13.80
CA PRO A 91 -16.56 9.32 -14.29
C PRO A 91 -16.12 9.14 -15.75
N LYS A 92 -16.10 10.24 -16.50
CA LYS A 92 -15.46 10.31 -17.81
C LYS A 92 -13.95 10.24 -17.64
N LYS A 93 -13.23 9.99 -18.74
CA LYS A 93 -11.77 9.99 -18.72
C LYS A 93 -11.24 11.36 -18.25
N GLY A 94 -10.39 11.37 -17.24
CA GLY A 94 -9.82 12.55 -16.61
C GLY A 94 -10.66 13.10 -15.45
N GLU A 95 -11.89 12.63 -15.26
CA GLU A 95 -12.78 13.12 -14.22
C GLU A 95 -12.55 12.39 -12.88
N VAL A 96 -12.73 13.13 -11.79
CA VAL A 96 -12.67 12.65 -10.40
C VAL A 96 -14.04 12.84 -9.78
N VAL A 97 -14.51 11.81 -9.07
CA VAL A 97 -15.62 11.91 -8.13
C VAL A 97 -15.07 11.55 -6.76
N ASP A 98 -15.21 12.43 -5.78
CA ASP A 98 -14.71 12.22 -4.44
C ASP A 98 -15.80 12.40 -3.38
N TYR A 99 -15.52 11.85 -2.20
CA TYR A 99 -16.30 11.97 -0.99
C TYR A 99 -15.33 12.15 0.17
N TYR A 100 -15.65 13.08 1.07
CA TYR A 100 -14.94 13.27 2.33
C TYR A 100 -15.86 12.88 3.47
N SER A 101 -15.34 12.09 4.39
CA SER A 101 -15.95 11.93 5.71
C SER A 101 -15.69 13.17 6.56
N ASP A 102 -16.48 13.34 7.62
CA ASP A 102 -16.39 14.47 8.55
C ASP A 102 -15.02 14.57 9.25
N ASP A 103 -14.32 13.44 9.39
CA ASP A 103 -13.01 13.34 10.02
C ASP A 103 -11.84 13.37 9.01
N GLY A 104 -12.12 13.67 7.73
CA GLY A 104 -11.09 13.98 6.74
C GLY A 104 -10.57 12.80 5.92
N VAL A 105 -11.27 11.66 5.90
CA VAL A 105 -10.95 10.54 5.01
C VAL A 105 -11.60 10.77 3.63
N CYS A 106 -10.76 10.87 2.61
CA CYS A 106 -11.16 11.00 1.22
C CYS A 106 -11.27 9.63 0.55
N VAL A 107 -12.42 9.32 -0.04
CA VAL A 107 -12.59 8.21 -0.99
C VAL A 107 -12.88 8.82 -2.35
N LEU A 108 -12.10 8.46 -3.36
CA LEU A 108 -12.27 9.00 -4.71
C LEU A 108 -12.22 7.93 -5.77
N LYS A 109 -12.99 8.14 -6.84
CA LYS A 109 -12.94 7.38 -8.07
C LYS A 109 -12.46 8.29 -9.19
N TRP A 110 -11.42 7.86 -9.88
CA TRP A 110 -10.88 8.53 -11.06
C TRP A 110 -10.81 7.57 -12.23
N ARG A 111 -10.98 8.07 -13.45
CA ARG A 111 -10.86 7.26 -14.67
C ARG A 111 -9.79 7.78 -15.60
N ASP A 112 -8.79 6.95 -15.87
CA ASP A 112 -7.92 7.11 -17.04
C ASP A 112 -8.30 6.10 -18.13
N LYS A 113 -7.47 5.09 -18.38
CA LYS A 113 -7.87 3.95 -19.24
C LYS A 113 -8.88 3.04 -18.54
N ARG A 114 -8.77 2.93 -17.22
CA ARG A 114 -9.66 2.17 -16.33
C ARG A 114 -10.02 3.04 -15.13
N GLU A 115 -11.13 2.70 -14.50
CA GLU A 115 -11.52 3.28 -13.22
C GLU A 115 -10.58 2.80 -12.12
N VAL A 116 -10.16 3.72 -11.27
CA VAL A 116 -9.35 3.47 -10.08
C VAL A 116 -10.07 4.09 -8.90
N LEU A 117 -10.33 3.27 -7.89
CA LEU A 117 -10.86 3.72 -6.61
C LEU A 117 -9.70 3.84 -5.63
N MET A 118 -9.60 4.99 -4.98
CA MET A 118 -8.56 5.33 -4.02
C MET A 118 -9.18 5.72 -2.69
N ILE A 119 -8.42 5.56 -1.62
CA ILE A 119 -8.69 6.11 -0.29
C ILE A 119 -7.44 6.82 0.21
N SER A 120 -7.63 7.98 0.84
CA SER A 120 -6.54 8.73 1.45
C SER A 120 -7.02 9.53 2.66
N SER A 121 -6.21 9.65 3.71
CA SER A 121 -6.42 10.57 4.83
C SER A 121 -5.42 11.73 4.86
N GLU A 122 -4.75 11.98 3.73
CA GLU A 122 -3.72 13.02 3.60
C GLU A 122 -3.87 13.81 2.30
N PHE A 123 -4.20 13.12 1.21
CA PHE A 123 -4.29 13.72 -0.13
C PHE A 123 -5.72 13.75 -0.64
N SER A 124 -6.00 14.77 -1.45
CA SER A 124 -7.31 15.00 -2.06
C SER A 124 -7.38 14.49 -3.50
N GLY A 125 -8.58 14.59 -4.09
CA GLY A 125 -8.81 14.44 -5.53
C GLY A 125 -8.25 15.57 -6.40
N ARG A 126 -7.48 16.50 -5.82
CA ARG A 126 -6.89 17.63 -6.54
C ARG A 126 -6.05 17.16 -7.73
N MET A 127 -6.35 17.71 -8.90
CA MET A 127 -5.62 17.41 -10.12
C MET A 127 -4.28 18.15 -10.15
N VAL A 128 -3.20 17.42 -10.40
CA VAL A 128 -1.85 17.94 -10.57
C VAL A 128 -1.35 17.69 -11.98
N ASN A 129 -0.67 18.69 -12.55
CA ASN A 129 -0.01 18.58 -13.85
C ASN A 129 1.30 17.82 -13.69
N LEU A 130 1.54 16.86 -14.58
CA LEU A 130 2.76 16.07 -14.63
C LEU A 130 3.25 16.03 -16.07
N THR A 131 4.56 16.11 -16.23
CA THR A 131 5.20 15.85 -17.52
C THR A 131 5.66 14.41 -17.54
N THR A 132 5.12 13.61 -18.46
CA THR A 132 5.60 12.24 -18.66
C THR A 132 7.05 12.22 -19.14
N ARG A 133 7.73 11.07 -19.03
CA ARG A 133 9.07 10.87 -19.60
C ARG A 133 9.15 11.13 -21.11
N ARG A 134 8.01 11.16 -21.81
CA ARG A 134 7.90 11.46 -23.25
C ARG A 134 7.62 12.95 -23.54
N GLY A 135 7.67 13.81 -22.52
CA GLY A 135 7.39 15.25 -22.65
C GLY A 135 5.91 15.61 -22.75
N VAL A 136 5.00 14.63 -22.65
CA VAL A 136 3.55 14.87 -22.72
C VAL A 136 3.03 15.31 -21.35
N GLU A 137 2.31 16.43 -21.31
CA GLU A 137 1.59 16.88 -20.11
C GLU A 137 0.34 16.03 -19.87
N VAL A 138 0.18 15.57 -18.63
CA VAL A 138 -0.97 14.78 -18.17
C VAL A 138 -1.41 15.26 -16.80
N GLN A 139 -2.72 15.23 -16.56
CA GLN A 139 -3.28 15.53 -15.25
C GLN A 139 -3.67 14.24 -14.53
N LYS A 140 -3.31 14.14 -13.25
CA LYS A 140 -3.70 13.04 -12.37
C LYS A 140 -4.07 13.56 -10.99
N PRO A 141 -4.93 12.86 -10.24
CA PRO A 141 -5.17 13.18 -8.83
C PRO A 141 -3.89 13.06 -8.02
N GLU A 142 -3.66 14.01 -7.11
CA GLU A 142 -2.47 14.06 -6.25
C GLU A 142 -2.26 12.75 -5.48
N CYS A 143 -3.32 12.19 -4.90
CA CYS A 143 -3.24 10.93 -4.15
C CYS A 143 -2.68 9.77 -4.99
N ILE A 144 -2.98 9.72 -6.30
CA ILE A 144 -2.49 8.68 -7.22
C ILE A 144 -1.02 8.91 -7.53
N VAL A 145 -0.59 10.17 -7.63
CA VAL A 145 0.83 10.50 -7.84
C VAL A 145 1.65 10.04 -6.63
N ARG A 146 1.26 10.47 -5.43
CA ARG A 146 1.94 10.13 -4.18
C ARG A 146 1.97 8.62 -3.92
N TYR A 147 0.87 7.94 -4.22
CA TYR A 147 0.80 6.48 -4.15
C TYR A 147 1.83 5.81 -5.07
N ASN A 148 1.86 6.19 -6.36
CA ASN A 148 2.78 5.57 -7.31
C ASN A 148 4.25 5.86 -6.98
N GLU A 149 4.56 7.07 -6.48
CA GLU A 149 5.91 7.41 -6.01
C GLU A 149 6.35 6.52 -4.85
N SER A 150 5.46 6.27 -3.89
CA SER A 150 5.78 5.54 -2.66
C SER A 150 5.80 4.02 -2.84
N MET A 151 4.96 3.48 -3.73
CA MET A 151 4.89 2.03 -3.98
C MET A 151 6.06 1.50 -4.81
N GLY A 152 6.74 2.36 -5.59
CA GLY A 152 7.82 1.93 -6.49
C GLY A 152 9.02 1.26 -5.80
N GLY A 153 9.29 1.59 -4.53
CA GLY A 153 10.37 0.96 -3.76
C GLY A 153 10.12 -0.52 -3.46
N ILE A 154 8.87 -0.88 -3.17
CA ILE A 154 8.47 -2.28 -2.92
C ILE A 154 8.61 -3.08 -4.21
N ASP A 155 8.10 -2.56 -5.33
CA ASP A 155 8.18 -3.21 -6.63
C ASP A 155 9.64 -3.48 -7.04
N HIS A 156 10.54 -2.53 -6.76
CA HIS A 156 11.97 -2.72 -7.03
C HIS A 156 12.61 -3.79 -6.14
N SER A 157 12.24 -3.84 -4.85
CA SER A 157 12.72 -4.88 -3.93
C SER A 157 12.24 -6.27 -4.35
N ASP A 158 10.96 -6.40 -4.71
CA ASP A 158 10.37 -7.64 -5.23
C ASP A 158 11.02 -8.06 -6.56
N GLN A 159 11.31 -7.11 -7.44
CA GLN A 159 12.03 -7.34 -8.68
C GLN A 159 13.45 -7.87 -8.42
N MET A 160 14.20 -7.24 -7.51
CA MET A 160 15.54 -7.70 -7.12
C MET A 160 15.51 -9.12 -6.55
N MET A 161 14.51 -9.44 -5.72
CA MET A 161 14.34 -10.79 -5.19
C MET A 161 13.99 -11.82 -6.28
N SER A 162 13.29 -11.40 -7.34
CA SER A 162 12.91 -12.28 -8.46
C SER A 162 14.09 -12.70 -9.34
N TYR A 163 15.13 -11.87 -9.47
CA TYR A 163 16.32 -12.17 -10.28
C TYR A 163 17.20 -13.29 -9.71
N TYR A 164 17.04 -13.59 -8.42
CA TYR A 164 17.76 -14.67 -7.75
C TYR A 164 16.80 -15.80 -7.38
N PRO A 165 16.30 -16.58 -8.38
CA PRO A 165 15.29 -17.58 -8.15
C PRO A 165 15.81 -18.65 -7.18
N MET A 166 15.01 -18.92 -6.15
CA MET A 166 15.33 -19.95 -5.16
C MET A 166 15.42 -21.33 -5.82
N ARG A 167 16.44 -22.12 -5.44
CA ARG A 167 16.57 -23.53 -5.85
C ARG A 167 15.26 -24.28 -5.58
N LYS A 168 14.83 -25.14 -6.51
CA LYS A 168 13.68 -26.04 -6.33
C LYS A 168 13.96 -26.97 -5.14
N THR A 169 13.50 -26.58 -3.94
CA THR A 169 13.63 -27.38 -2.72
C THR A 169 12.25 -27.87 -2.31
N LEU A 170 12.16 -29.11 -1.84
CA LEU A 170 10.88 -29.77 -1.52
C LEU A 170 10.31 -29.36 -0.15
N LYS A 171 11.07 -28.66 0.70
CA LYS A 171 10.65 -28.26 2.06
C LYS A 171 10.44 -26.74 2.17
N TRP A 172 9.22 -26.32 2.50
CA TRP A 172 8.81 -24.91 2.58
C TRP A 172 9.62 -24.09 3.61
N SER A 173 10.04 -24.71 4.72
CA SER A 173 10.84 -24.05 5.76
C SER A 173 12.22 -23.61 5.25
N LYS A 174 12.87 -24.44 4.42
CA LYS A 174 14.15 -24.08 3.78
C LYS A 174 13.96 -22.93 2.78
N LYS A 175 12.85 -22.94 2.04
CA LYS A 175 12.49 -21.84 1.13
C LYS A 175 12.33 -20.52 1.91
N MET A 176 11.68 -20.57 3.07
CA MET A 176 11.52 -19.41 3.94
C MET A 176 12.86 -18.88 4.46
N GLY A 177 13.73 -19.75 4.96
CA GLY A 177 15.05 -19.35 5.46
C GLY A 177 15.91 -18.68 4.39
N ILE A 178 15.93 -19.21 3.16
CA ILE A 178 16.65 -18.60 2.03
C ILE A 178 16.06 -17.23 1.67
N HIS A 179 14.73 -17.10 1.68
CA HIS A 179 14.06 -15.83 1.38
C HIS A 179 14.42 -14.75 2.40
N ILE A 180 14.46 -15.08 3.70
CA ILE A 180 14.88 -14.16 4.76
C ILE A 180 16.35 -13.72 4.54
N LEU A 181 17.24 -14.65 4.19
CA LEU A 181 18.63 -14.30 3.86
C LEU A 181 18.72 -13.35 2.65
N HIS A 182 17.89 -13.54 1.63
CA HIS A 182 17.83 -12.62 0.49
C HIS A 182 17.35 -11.23 0.90
N ILE A 183 16.33 -11.12 1.77
CA ILE A 183 15.87 -9.82 2.30
C ILE A 183 17.02 -9.12 3.04
N CYS A 184 17.74 -9.85 3.92
CA CYS A 184 18.89 -9.30 4.63
C CYS A 184 20.00 -8.82 3.69
N LEU A 185 20.30 -9.58 2.63
CA LEU A 185 21.30 -9.20 1.63
C LEU A 185 20.89 -7.94 0.87
N VAL A 186 19.63 -7.87 0.39
CA VAL A 186 19.10 -6.70 -0.32
C VAL A 186 19.10 -5.47 0.58
N ASN A 187 18.65 -5.60 1.83
CA ASN A 187 18.72 -4.51 2.81
C ASN A 187 20.16 -4.06 3.07
N SER A 188 21.10 -5.00 3.21
CA SER A 188 22.52 -4.68 3.46
C SER A 188 23.14 -3.94 2.27
N PHE A 189 22.88 -4.41 1.04
CA PHE A 189 23.31 -3.74 -0.18
C PHE A 189 22.69 -2.34 -0.33
N HIS A 190 21.42 -2.19 0.01
CA HIS A 190 20.74 -0.90 0.00
C HIS A 190 21.39 0.09 0.97
N LEU A 191 21.68 -0.35 2.20
CA LEU A 191 22.37 0.47 3.20
C LEU A 191 23.80 0.83 2.79
N PHE A 192 24.55 -0.13 2.25
CA PHE A 192 25.92 0.09 1.76
C PHE A 192 26.00 1.10 0.61
N ASN A 193 24.98 1.19 -0.24
CA ASN A 193 24.96 2.19 -1.31
C ASN A 193 24.44 3.56 -0.83
N LYS A 194 23.80 3.62 0.34
CA LYS A 194 23.22 4.84 0.91
C LYS A 194 24.22 5.60 1.79
N TYR A 195 25.16 4.89 2.41
CA TYR A 195 26.19 5.42 3.33
C TYR A 195 27.58 4.97 2.89
#